data_AF-A0A812UX61-F1
#
_entry.id   AF-A0A812UX61-F1
#
_cell.length_a   1.000
_cell.length_b   1.000
_cell.length_c   1.000
_cell.angle_alpha   90.00
_cell.angle_beta   90.00
_cell.angle_gamma   90.00
#
_symmetry.space_group_name_H-M   'P 1'
#
loop_
_entity.id
_entity.type
_entity.pdbx_description
1 polymer ?
#
loop_
_entity_poly.entity_id
_entity_poly.type
_entity_poly.pdbx_seq_one_letter_code
_entity_poly.pdbx_strand_id
1 'polypeptide(L)'
;MVPLLLIVVQLFLFTAVRSERLFHPDDCTKRLEIFNREVKQHCPFMEKDLLPAPPPSTTITVGTIRYRRCVHELAKPERAGLLWTGFWDGDPHASMNVLKSFATATDSQTLHPDTHLGQLMDKSGILKVCDSEVLNPLWATASDQFASHMRYEWQKKVVVLINKKLHGERPLLHSVFYQFELYALAFNHVGYLRTQAGPQNVWQPDIQLIDLQGTCTESMPFLQKSFKNIAESFGFVFNFKPEKWSCEDCPSGCSLLDPEIVALGRQP
;
A
#
# COMPACT_ATOMS: atom_id res chain seq x y z
N MET A 1 2.56 35.60 15.66
CA MET A 1 3.42 35.53 14.45
C MET A 1 3.32 34.13 13.80
N VAL A 2 2.13 33.75 13.34
CA VAL A 2 1.84 32.44 12.70
C VAL A 2 1.16 32.55 11.30
N PRO A 3 0.71 33.71 10.76
CA PRO A 3 -0.07 33.68 9.52
C PRO A 3 0.76 33.59 8.23
N LEU A 4 2.07 33.83 8.26
CA LEU A 4 2.89 33.79 7.03
C LEU A 4 3.24 32.37 6.55
N LEU A 5 3.34 31.38 7.46
CA LEU A 5 3.74 30.02 7.09
C LEU A 5 2.64 29.28 6.31
N LEU A 6 1.37 29.55 6.63
CA LEU A 6 0.20 28.97 5.95
C LEU A 6 0.03 29.50 4.52
N ILE A 7 0.38 30.77 4.27
CA ILE A 7 0.27 31.41 2.96
C ILE A 7 1.31 30.86 1.99
N VAL A 8 2.53 30.54 2.47
CA VAL A 8 3.58 29.93 1.63
C VAL A 8 3.21 28.50 1.22
N VAL A 9 2.63 27.69 2.13
CA VAL A 9 2.18 26.33 1.80
C VAL A 9 1.02 26.33 0.78
N GLN A 10 0.11 27.30 0.86
CA GLN A 10 -0.98 27.44 -0.12
C GLN A 10 -0.48 27.91 -1.50
N LEU A 11 0.52 28.79 -1.57
CA LEU A 11 1.10 29.24 -2.85
C LEU A 11 1.91 28.15 -3.57
N PHE A 12 2.57 27.25 -2.83
CA PHE A 12 3.22 26.07 -3.42
C PHE A 12 2.20 25.03 -3.94
N LEU A 13 1.06 24.88 -3.28
CA LEU A 13 -0.03 24.03 -3.78
C LEU A 13 -0.70 24.64 -5.02
N PHE A 14 -0.92 25.95 -5.06
CA PHE A 14 -1.57 26.63 -6.20
C PHE A 14 -0.70 26.73 -7.46
N THR A 15 0.63 26.80 -7.32
CA THR A 15 1.54 26.79 -8.49
C THR A 15 1.71 25.38 -9.08
N ALA A 16 1.60 24.32 -8.27
CA ALA A 16 1.58 22.95 -8.76
C ALA A 16 0.29 22.59 -9.53
N VAL A 17 -0.84 23.23 -9.22
CA VAL A 17 -2.15 22.99 -9.88
C VAL A 17 -2.24 23.64 -11.27
N ARG A 18 -1.42 24.66 -11.58
CA ARG A 18 -1.56 25.42 -12.84
C ARG A 18 -0.84 24.85 -14.06
N SER A 19 -0.23 23.67 -13.95
CA SER A 19 0.34 22.91 -15.07
C SER A 19 -0.35 21.55 -15.25
N GLU A 20 -1.68 21.56 -15.25
CA GLU A 20 -2.53 20.43 -15.67
C GLU A 20 -2.54 20.28 -17.19
N ARG A 21 -1.37 20.03 -17.80
CA ARG A 21 -1.39 19.17 -18.98
C ARG A 21 -1.68 17.77 -18.47
N LEU A 22 -2.76 17.16 -18.96
CA LEU A 22 -3.04 15.74 -18.78
C LEU A 22 -1.76 14.96 -19.13
N PHE A 23 -1.09 14.43 -18.12
CA PHE A 23 0.08 13.60 -18.34
C PHE A 23 -0.40 12.29 -18.96
N HIS A 24 0.10 11.97 -20.14
CA HIS A 24 -0.17 10.68 -20.76
C HIS A 24 0.50 9.58 -19.94
N PRO A 25 -0.11 8.40 -19.72
CA PRO A 25 0.50 7.28 -19.00
C PRO A 25 1.91 6.90 -19.51
N ASP A 26 2.15 7.06 -20.80
CA ASP A 26 3.46 6.83 -21.42
C ASP A 26 4.54 7.83 -20.97
N ASP A 27 4.16 9.07 -20.61
CA ASP A 27 5.09 10.05 -20.03
C ASP A 27 5.45 9.63 -18.60
N CYS A 28 4.49 9.07 -17.86
CA CYS A 28 4.75 8.57 -16.51
C CYS A 28 5.63 7.33 -16.47
N THR A 29 5.45 6.41 -17.42
CA THR A 29 6.31 5.23 -17.58
C THR A 29 7.76 5.65 -17.83
N LYS A 30 7.99 6.52 -18.83
CA LYS A 30 9.33 7.02 -19.16
C LYS A 30 9.98 7.77 -18.00
N ARG A 31 9.21 8.60 -17.29
CA ARG A 31 9.69 9.36 -16.12
C ARG A 31 10.09 8.45 -14.97
N LEU A 32 9.31 7.40 -14.73
CA LEU A 32 9.62 6.43 -13.69
C LEU A 32 10.82 5.56 -14.09
N GLU A 33 11.00 5.22 -15.36
CA GLU A 33 12.20 4.56 -15.85
C GLU A 33 13.46 5.42 -15.64
N ILE A 34 13.34 6.74 -15.86
CA ILE A 34 14.42 7.71 -15.56
C ILE A 34 14.70 7.71 -14.05
N PHE A 35 13.67 7.82 -13.21
CA PHE A 35 13.82 7.77 -11.77
C PHE A 35 14.46 6.45 -11.31
N ASN A 36 14.02 5.30 -11.83
CA ASN A 36 14.60 4.00 -11.51
C ASN A 36 16.06 3.91 -11.93
N ARG A 37 16.44 4.52 -13.07
CA ARG A 37 17.83 4.62 -13.50
C ARG A 37 18.65 5.49 -12.56
N GLU A 38 18.11 6.64 -12.15
CA GLU A 38 18.73 7.53 -11.17
C GLU A 38 18.93 6.79 -9.84
N VAL A 39 17.89 6.15 -9.29
CA VAL A 39 18.00 5.39 -8.04
C VAL A 39 19.02 4.28 -8.16
N LYS A 40 19.03 3.50 -9.26
CA LYS A 40 20.07 2.48 -9.51
C LYS A 40 21.49 3.04 -9.50
N GLN A 41 21.72 4.22 -10.09
CA GLN A 41 23.04 4.86 -10.07
C GLN A 41 23.49 5.22 -8.65
N HIS A 42 22.53 5.41 -7.73
CA HIS A 42 22.77 5.71 -6.32
C HIS A 42 22.70 4.46 -5.42
N CYS A 43 22.48 3.27 -6.00
CA CYS A 43 22.54 1.98 -5.34
C CYS A 43 23.80 1.25 -5.82
N PRO A 44 25.01 1.60 -5.35
CA PRO A 44 26.19 0.83 -5.68
C PRO A 44 25.95 -0.62 -5.23
N PHE A 45 26.31 -1.58 -6.09
CA PHE A 45 26.51 -2.96 -5.67
C PHE A 45 27.45 -2.91 -4.47
N MET A 46 26.93 -3.16 -3.26
CA MET A 46 27.78 -3.41 -2.11
C MET A 46 28.42 -4.79 -2.30
N GLU A 47 29.45 -4.88 -3.14
CA GLU A 47 30.48 -5.88 -2.91
C GLU A 47 31.13 -5.49 -1.59
N LYS A 48 31.09 -6.40 -0.61
CA LYS A 48 31.18 -6.14 0.84
C LYS A 48 32.41 -5.37 1.34
N ASP A 49 33.37 -5.02 0.50
CA ASP A 49 34.73 -4.67 0.96
C ASP A 49 35.20 -3.25 0.66
N LEU A 50 34.48 -2.40 -0.08
CA LEU A 50 34.89 -1.00 -0.27
C LEU A 50 33.69 -0.09 -0.50
N LEU A 51 33.32 0.77 0.47
CA LEU A 51 32.25 1.75 0.27
C LEU A 51 32.62 3.18 0.66
N PRO A 52 32.44 4.15 -0.24
CA PRO A 52 32.17 5.53 0.14
C PRO A 52 30.78 5.67 0.78
N ALA A 53 30.59 6.74 1.55
CA ALA A 53 29.37 6.98 2.33
C ALA A 53 28.09 7.00 1.47
N PRO A 54 26.95 6.48 1.99
CA PRO A 54 25.67 6.53 1.30
C PRO A 54 25.21 7.98 1.08
N PRO A 55 24.49 8.28 -0.01
CA PRO A 55 23.92 9.60 -0.22
C PRO A 55 22.87 9.91 0.87
N PRO A 56 22.66 11.19 1.21
CA PRO A 56 21.68 11.57 2.23
C PRO A 56 20.24 11.29 1.74
N SER A 57 19.39 10.76 2.64
CA SER A 57 18.00 10.33 2.38
C SER A 57 17.07 11.42 1.80
N THR A 58 17.52 12.68 1.79
CA THR A 58 16.83 13.84 1.24
C THR A 58 16.59 13.74 -0.28
N THR A 59 17.53 13.20 -1.07
CA THR A 59 17.40 13.14 -2.55
C THR A 59 16.28 12.19 -2.99
N ILE A 60 16.13 11.06 -2.31
CA ILE A 60 15.10 10.05 -2.61
C ILE A 60 13.71 10.56 -2.21
N THR A 61 13.62 11.26 -1.07
CA THR A 61 12.38 11.91 -0.61
C THR A 61 11.91 13.00 -1.58
N VAL A 62 12.83 13.78 -2.16
CA VAL A 62 12.50 14.79 -3.18
C VAL A 62 12.10 14.12 -4.50
N GLY A 63 12.72 12.99 -4.86
CA GLY A 63 12.35 12.17 -6.00
C GLY A 63 10.92 11.62 -5.88
N THR A 64 10.55 11.00 -4.76
CA THR A 64 9.20 10.45 -4.57
C THR A 64 8.11 11.53 -4.64
N ILE A 65 8.38 12.75 -4.14
CA ILE A 65 7.47 13.90 -4.30
C ILE A 65 7.35 14.31 -5.78
N ARG A 66 8.48 14.38 -6.50
CA ARG A 66 8.51 14.76 -7.93
C ARG A 66 7.74 13.78 -8.81
N TYR A 67 7.79 12.49 -8.49
CA TYR A 67 7.13 11.44 -9.26
C TYR A 67 5.79 11.00 -8.66
N ARG A 68 5.32 11.62 -7.58
CA ARG A 68 4.11 11.20 -6.84
C ARG A 68 2.90 11.02 -7.75
N ARG A 69 2.68 11.92 -8.72
CA ARG A 69 1.58 11.78 -9.69
C ARG A 69 1.75 10.56 -10.60
N CYS A 70 2.96 10.27 -11.05
CA CYS A 70 3.20 9.08 -11.87
C CYS A 70 3.14 7.80 -11.05
N VAL A 71 3.62 7.81 -9.81
CA VAL A 71 3.42 6.70 -8.87
C VAL A 71 1.93 6.47 -8.64
N HIS A 72 1.14 7.52 -8.45
CA HIS A 72 -0.32 7.43 -8.33
C HIS A 72 -0.94 6.74 -9.55
N GLU A 73 -0.72 7.24 -10.77
CA GLU A 73 -1.32 6.65 -11.98
C GLU A 73 -0.87 5.20 -12.21
N LEU A 74 0.41 4.90 -11.99
CA LEU A 74 0.99 3.58 -12.28
C LEU A 74 0.68 2.54 -11.19
N ALA A 75 0.40 2.97 -9.95
CA ALA A 75 -0.03 2.10 -8.86
C ALA A 75 -1.52 1.73 -8.94
N LYS A 76 -2.25 2.26 -9.93
CA LYS A 76 -3.67 1.96 -10.11
C LYS A 76 -3.87 0.46 -10.38
N PRO A 77 -4.75 -0.22 -9.62
CA PRO A 77 -5.10 -1.59 -9.92
C PRO A 77 -6.06 -1.65 -11.13
N GLU A 78 -5.90 -2.68 -11.97
CA GLU A 78 -6.79 -2.89 -13.12
C GLU A 78 -8.15 -3.48 -12.71
N ARG A 79 -8.19 -4.18 -11.57
CA ARG A 79 -9.40 -4.73 -10.93
C ARG A 79 -9.44 -4.34 -9.45
N ALA A 80 -10.35 -4.93 -8.68
CA ALA A 80 -10.32 -4.77 -7.23
C ALA A 80 -8.95 -5.18 -6.66
N GLY A 81 -8.41 -4.36 -5.77
CA GLY A 81 -7.11 -4.63 -5.17
C GLY A 81 -7.21 -5.60 -4.00
N LEU A 82 -6.18 -6.44 -3.85
CA LEU A 82 -6.02 -7.40 -2.76
C LEU A 82 -4.75 -7.06 -1.98
N LEU A 83 -4.88 -6.90 -0.65
CA LEU A 83 -3.75 -6.64 0.24
C LEU A 83 -3.24 -7.94 0.83
N TRP A 84 -1.95 -7.97 1.16
CA TRP A 84 -1.31 -9.18 1.68
C TRP A 84 -0.07 -8.86 2.49
N THR A 85 0.33 -9.79 3.34
CA THR A 85 1.58 -9.69 4.09
C THR A 85 2.11 -11.05 4.49
N GLY A 86 3.43 -11.23 4.41
CA GLY A 86 4.07 -12.49 4.79
C GLY A 86 3.99 -13.60 3.75
N PHE A 87 3.85 -13.27 2.46
CA PHE A 87 4.03 -14.24 1.38
C PHE A 87 5.46 -14.15 0.83
N TRP A 88 6.12 -15.29 0.63
CA TRP A 88 7.44 -15.36 0.03
C TRP A 88 7.72 -16.76 -0.53
N ASP A 89 8.59 -16.84 -1.53
CA ASP A 89 9.01 -18.12 -2.10
C ASP A 89 9.94 -18.84 -1.13
N GLY A 90 9.45 -19.93 -0.56
CA GLY A 90 10.11 -20.69 0.51
C GLY A 90 9.13 -21.23 1.56
N ASP A 91 7.94 -20.64 1.67
CA ASP A 91 6.83 -21.20 2.42
C ASP A 91 5.84 -21.86 1.44
N PRO A 92 5.63 -23.19 1.49
CA PRO A 92 4.70 -23.87 0.59
C PRO A 92 3.23 -23.44 0.79
N HIS A 93 2.86 -23.00 2.00
CA HIS A 93 1.50 -22.56 2.33
C HIS A 93 1.28 -21.07 2.04
N ALA A 94 2.34 -20.28 2.00
CA ALA A 94 2.29 -18.84 1.74
C ALA A 94 3.29 -18.38 0.67
N SER A 95 3.41 -19.15 -0.41
CA SER A 95 4.25 -18.77 -1.56
C SER A 95 3.59 -17.67 -2.41
N MET A 96 4.39 -16.97 -3.21
CA MET A 96 3.84 -15.99 -4.16
C MET A 96 2.91 -16.64 -5.20
N ASN A 97 3.15 -17.90 -5.54
CA ASN A 97 2.28 -18.66 -6.43
C ASN A 97 0.91 -18.94 -5.81
N VAL A 98 0.87 -19.28 -4.52
CA VAL A 98 -0.39 -19.48 -3.78
C VAL A 98 -1.17 -18.15 -3.73
N LEU A 99 -0.50 -17.05 -3.39
CA LEU A 99 -1.10 -15.71 -3.40
C LEU A 99 -1.72 -15.35 -4.75
N LYS A 100 -0.97 -15.53 -5.84
CA LYS A 100 -1.45 -15.27 -7.21
C LYS A 100 -2.62 -16.17 -7.61
N SER A 101 -2.58 -17.42 -7.19
CA SER A 101 -3.67 -18.38 -7.46
C SER A 101 -4.95 -17.98 -6.74
N PHE A 102 -4.84 -17.55 -5.47
CA PHE A 102 -5.96 -17.01 -4.72
C PHE A 102 -6.54 -15.76 -5.40
N ALA A 103 -5.70 -14.77 -5.72
CA ALA A 103 -6.12 -13.54 -6.39
C ALA A 103 -6.85 -13.84 -7.71
N THR A 104 -6.37 -14.84 -8.47
CA THR A 104 -7.02 -15.32 -9.70
C THR A 104 -8.41 -15.89 -9.42
N ALA A 105 -8.53 -16.71 -8.37
CA ALA A 105 -9.78 -17.35 -7.98
C ALA A 105 -10.84 -16.37 -7.40
N THR A 106 -10.41 -15.22 -6.89
CA THR A 106 -11.26 -14.17 -6.29
C THR A 106 -11.58 -13.05 -7.27
N ASP A 107 -12.09 -13.42 -8.45
CA ASP A 107 -12.44 -12.48 -9.53
C ASP A 107 -11.22 -11.78 -10.16
N SER A 108 -10.06 -12.47 -10.14
CA SER A 108 -8.81 -11.98 -10.70
C SER A 108 -8.35 -10.62 -10.15
N GLN A 109 -8.46 -10.48 -8.82
CA GLN A 109 -8.01 -9.32 -8.07
C GLN A 109 -6.56 -8.96 -8.38
N THR A 110 -6.25 -7.67 -8.29
CA THR A 110 -4.91 -7.14 -8.54
C THR A 110 -4.10 -7.14 -7.26
N LEU A 111 -2.91 -7.73 -7.28
CA LEU A 111 -1.90 -7.52 -6.23
C LEU A 111 -1.07 -6.29 -6.60
N HIS A 112 -0.50 -5.60 -5.60
CA HIS A 112 0.36 -4.44 -5.88
C HIS A 112 1.51 -4.74 -6.87
N PRO A 113 2.23 -5.89 -6.81
CA PRO A 113 3.23 -6.25 -7.82
C PRO A 113 2.69 -6.41 -9.25
N ASP A 114 1.40 -6.66 -9.43
CA ASP A 114 0.79 -6.87 -10.74
C ASP A 114 0.41 -5.54 -11.43
N THR A 115 0.40 -4.43 -10.69
CA THR A 115 0.20 -3.09 -11.25
C THR A 115 1.31 -2.71 -12.24
N HIS A 116 1.08 -1.72 -13.09
CA HIS A 116 2.11 -1.23 -14.01
C HIS A 116 3.36 -0.75 -13.23
N LEU A 117 3.16 -0.06 -12.10
CA LEU A 117 4.25 0.34 -11.20
C LEU A 117 5.02 -0.87 -10.66
N GLY A 118 4.31 -1.87 -10.13
CA GLY A 118 4.91 -3.09 -9.59
C GLY A 118 5.76 -3.82 -10.63
N GLN A 119 5.24 -3.98 -11.85
CA GLN A 119 5.96 -4.59 -12.96
C GLN A 119 7.18 -3.78 -13.40
N LEU A 120 7.10 -2.45 -13.44
CA LEU A 120 8.25 -1.59 -13.75
C LEU A 120 9.35 -1.72 -12.69
N MET A 121 8.96 -1.78 -11.41
CA MET A 121 9.90 -1.97 -10.31
C MET A 121 10.57 -3.34 -10.37
N ASP A 122 9.81 -4.41 -10.64
CA ASP A 122 10.36 -5.76 -10.79
C ASP A 122 11.32 -5.86 -11.99
N LYS A 123 10.91 -5.37 -13.17
CA LYS A 123 11.75 -5.33 -14.39
C LYS A 123 13.02 -4.51 -14.19
N SER A 124 12.95 -3.47 -13.36
CA SER A 124 14.14 -2.70 -13.04
C SER A 124 15.12 -3.53 -12.19
N GLY A 125 14.69 -4.50 -11.40
CA GLY A 125 15.58 -5.22 -10.49
C GLY A 125 16.15 -4.34 -9.37
N ILE A 126 15.61 -3.14 -9.16
CA ILE A 126 15.99 -2.21 -8.09
C ILE A 126 15.89 -2.86 -6.71
N LEU A 127 14.95 -3.80 -6.58
CA LEU A 127 14.70 -4.62 -5.40
C LEU A 127 15.86 -5.54 -5.03
N LYS A 128 16.69 -5.90 -6.00
CA LYS A 128 17.80 -6.84 -5.83
C LYS A 128 19.12 -6.14 -5.52
N VAL A 129 19.21 -4.82 -5.78
CA VAL A 129 20.49 -4.08 -5.80
C VAL A 129 20.55 -2.91 -4.81
N CYS A 130 19.42 -2.43 -4.32
CA CYS A 130 19.37 -1.30 -3.39
C CYS A 130 19.18 -1.75 -1.95
N ASP A 131 19.81 -1.04 -1.01
CA ASP A 131 19.52 -1.20 0.42
C ASP A 131 18.07 -0.76 0.74
N SER A 132 17.52 -1.38 1.78
CA SER A 132 16.24 -1.08 2.40
C SER A 132 16.02 0.41 2.65
N GLU A 133 17.03 1.18 3.09
CA GLU A 133 16.87 2.63 3.36
C GLU A 133 16.48 3.44 2.11
N VAL A 134 16.94 3.03 0.93
CA VAL A 134 16.63 3.69 -0.35
C VAL A 134 15.31 3.20 -0.94
N LEU A 135 15.01 1.91 -0.78
CA LEU A 135 13.80 1.29 -1.31
C LEU A 135 12.55 1.60 -0.48
N ASN A 136 12.71 1.80 0.83
CA ASN A 136 11.58 1.98 1.75
C ASN A 136 10.69 3.18 1.39
N PRO A 137 11.20 4.39 1.07
CA PRO A 137 10.35 5.52 0.70
C PRO A 137 9.57 5.31 -0.60
N LEU A 138 10.17 4.63 -1.58
CA LEU A 138 9.53 4.33 -2.86
C LEU A 138 8.41 3.32 -2.67
N TRP A 139 8.67 2.22 -1.97
CA TRP A 139 7.66 1.21 -1.66
C TRP A 139 6.56 1.72 -0.73
N ALA A 140 6.92 2.56 0.24
CA ALA A 140 5.96 3.24 1.09
C ALA A 140 4.98 4.03 0.23
N THR A 141 5.49 4.85 -0.69
CA THR A 141 4.66 5.66 -1.58
C THR A 141 3.84 4.78 -2.52
N ALA A 142 4.45 3.77 -3.13
CA ALA A 142 3.78 2.86 -4.06
C ALA A 142 2.61 2.12 -3.39
N SER A 143 2.83 1.58 -2.19
CA SER A 143 1.84 0.80 -1.44
C SER A 143 0.73 1.70 -0.87
N ASP A 144 1.07 2.90 -0.39
CA ASP A 144 0.10 3.94 -0.01
C ASP A 144 -0.81 4.33 -1.18
N GLN A 145 -0.24 4.52 -2.37
CA GLN A 145 -1.01 4.88 -3.57
C GLN A 145 -1.88 3.72 -4.06
N PHE A 146 -1.37 2.49 -4.04
CA PHE A 146 -2.14 1.28 -4.35
C PHE A 146 -3.37 1.13 -3.44
N ALA A 147 -3.17 1.20 -2.12
CA ALA A 147 -4.26 1.13 -1.14
C ALA A 147 -5.23 2.32 -1.26
N SER A 148 -4.73 3.52 -1.59
CA SER A 148 -5.59 4.69 -1.83
C SER A 148 -6.49 4.52 -3.05
N HIS A 149 -6.07 3.79 -4.09
CA HIS A 149 -6.92 3.49 -5.25
C HIS A 149 -8.13 2.64 -4.93
N MET A 150 -8.08 1.80 -3.89
CA MET A 150 -9.28 1.09 -3.43
C MET A 150 -10.41 2.07 -3.05
N ARG A 151 -10.06 3.24 -2.49
CA ARG A 151 -11.01 4.31 -2.21
C ARG A 151 -11.46 5.04 -3.47
N TYR A 152 -10.53 5.38 -4.37
CA TYR A 152 -10.88 6.08 -5.62
C TYR A 152 -11.84 5.27 -6.50
N GLU A 153 -11.67 3.95 -6.51
CA GLU A 153 -12.54 3.01 -7.21
C GLU A 153 -13.76 2.59 -6.39
N TRP A 154 -14.01 3.21 -5.22
CA TRP A 154 -15.13 2.88 -4.33
C TRP A 154 -15.26 1.39 -4.02
N GLN A 155 -14.13 0.69 -3.89
CA GLN A 155 -14.09 -0.73 -3.62
C GLN A 155 -14.85 -1.04 -2.33
N LYS A 156 -15.93 -1.80 -2.43
CA LYS A 156 -16.85 -2.05 -1.30
C LYS A 156 -16.26 -3.00 -0.27
N LYS A 157 -15.36 -3.89 -0.69
CA LYS A 157 -14.76 -4.91 0.16
C LYS A 157 -13.24 -4.96 -0.05
N VAL A 158 -12.49 -4.77 1.03
CA VAL A 158 -11.03 -4.87 1.04
C VAL A 158 -10.66 -6.19 1.70
N VAL A 159 -10.00 -7.07 0.95
CA VAL A 159 -9.53 -8.36 1.44
C VAL A 159 -8.05 -8.22 1.80
N VAL A 160 -7.67 -8.76 2.95
CA VAL A 160 -6.28 -8.75 3.44
C VAL A 160 -5.88 -10.17 3.83
N LEU A 161 -4.85 -10.71 3.17
CA LEU A 161 -4.26 -12.00 3.55
C LEU A 161 -3.09 -11.78 4.53
N ILE A 162 -3.16 -12.39 5.71
CA ILE A 162 -2.17 -12.20 6.78
C ILE A 162 -1.44 -13.51 7.03
N ASN A 163 -0.14 -13.55 6.71
CA ASN A 163 0.76 -14.64 7.10
C ASN A 163 1.91 -14.13 7.98
N LYS A 164 1.57 -13.31 8.99
CA LYS A 164 2.53 -12.77 9.95
C LYS A 164 1.93 -12.73 11.34
N LYS A 165 2.72 -13.15 12.32
CA LYS A 165 2.37 -12.98 13.73
C LYS A 165 2.48 -11.51 14.13
N LEU A 166 1.68 -11.10 15.13
CA LEU A 166 1.80 -9.77 15.74
C LEU A 166 3.20 -9.53 16.33
N HIS A 167 3.77 -10.57 16.93
CA HIS A 167 5.06 -10.56 17.61
C HIS A 167 5.97 -11.67 17.11
N GLY A 168 7.27 -11.53 17.38
CA GLY A 168 8.30 -12.53 17.02
C GLY A 168 9.11 -12.13 15.80
N GLU A 169 9.59 -13.12 15.05
CA GLU A 169 10.41 -12.91 13.87
C GLU A 169 9.56 -12.32 12.73
N ARG A 170 10.04 -11.24 12.09
CA ARG A 170 9.36 -10.52 11.00
C ARG A 170 7.92 -10.09 11.33
N PRO A 171 7.69 -9.35 12.43
CA PRO A 171 6.36 -9.07 12.97
C PRO A 171 5.45 -8.30 12.00
N LEU A 172 4.13 -8.43 12.16
CA LEU A 172 3.10 -7.75 11.37
C LEU A 172 3.29 -6.22 11.39
N LEU A 173 3.63 -5.67 12.56
CA LEU A 173 3.92 -4.25 12.79
C LEU A 173 4.99 -3.67 11.84
N HIS A 174 5.90 -4.52 11.37
CA HIS A 174 7.00 -4.12 10.48
C HIS A 174 6.70 -4.48 9.01
N SER A 175 5.46 -4.83 8.68
CA SER A 175 5.07 -5.11 7.31
C SER A 175 4.69 -3.84 6.55
N VAL A 176 4.87 -3.89 5.22
CA VAL A 176 4.39 -2.86 4.28
C VAL A 176 2.89 -2.62 4.46
N PHE A 177 2.12 -3.70 4.63
CA PHE A 177 0.69 -3.62 4.92
C PHE A 177 0.40 -2.74 6.14
N TYR A 178 1.03 -3.03 7.28
CA TYR A 178 0.75 -2.28 8.51
C TYR A 178 1.24 -0.82 8.43
N GLN A 179 2.45 -0.61 7.90
CA GLN A 179 3.09 0.71 7.93
C GLN A 179 2.51 1.69 6.93
N PHE A 180 2.07 1.21 5.76
CA PHE A 180 1.72 2.08 4.63
C PHE A 180 0.31 1.85 4.12
N GLU A 181 -0.10 0.60 3.92
CA GLU A 181 -1.40 0.30 3.31
C GLU A 181 -2.55 0.51 4.30
N LEU A 182 -2.43 0.00 5.53
CA LEU A 182 -3.41 0.20 6.61
C LEU A 182 -3.59 1.69 6.93
N TYR A 183 -2.48 2.43 6.93
CA TYR A 183 -2.47 3.88 7.13
C TYR A 183 -3.25 4.58 6.01
N ALA A 184 -2.98 4.24 4.76
CA ALA A 184 -3.70 4.78 3.60
C ALA A 184 -5.20 4.46 3.68
N LEU A 185 -5.58 3.22 4.00
CA LEU A 185 -6.98 2.84 4.18
C LEU A 185 -7.66 3.69 5.27
N ALA A 186 -7.02 3.84 6.43
CA ALA A 186 -7.55 4.64 7.54
C ALA A 186 -7.68 6.12 7.19
N PHE A 187 -6.67 6.71 6.55
CA PHE A 187 -6.72 8.08 6.06
C PHE A 187 -7.87 8.29 5.06
N ASN A 188 -8.01 7.36 4.11
CA ASN A 188 -9.02 7.43 3.06
C ASN A 188 -10.45 7.16 3.57
N HIS A 189 -10.61 6.32 4.58
CA HIS A 189 -11.89 6.07 5.26
C HIS A 189 -12.46 7.33 5.89
N VAL A 190 -11.58 8.14 6.48
CA VAL A 190 -11.98 9.33 7.23
C VAL A 190 -12.24 10.53 6.32
N GLY A 191 -11.53 10.61 5.19
CA GLY A 191 -11.85 11.47 4.05
C GLY A 191 -11.93 12.98 4.33
N TYR A 192 -10.88 13.69 3.92
CA TYR A 192 -10.80 15.16 3.72
C TYR A 192 -12.00 15.77 2.95
N LEU A 193 -12.68 14.97 2.13
CA LEU A 193 -13.83 15.38 1.29
C LEU A 193 -15.17 15.47 2.02
N ARG A 194 -15.24 15.12 3.31
CA ARG A 194 -16.45 15.35 4.13
C ARG A 194 -16.87 16.82 4.14
N THR A 195 -15.91 17.72 3.94
CA THR A 195 -16.12 19.17 3.93
C THR A 195 -16.83 19.69 2.67
N GLN A 196 -16.88 18.91 1.57
CA GLN A 196 -17.55 19.36 0.32
C GLN A 196 -18.66 18.44 -0.18
N ALA A 197 -18.64 17.14 0.14
CA ALA A 197 -19.55 16.16 -0.46
C ALA A 197 -20.65 15.64 0.50
N GLY A 198 -20.67 16.09 1.76
CA GLY A 198 -21.66 15.67 2.76
C GLY A 198 -21.41 14.27 3.37
N PRO A 199 -22.17 13.89 4.43
CA PRO A 199 -21.95 12.67 5.20
C PRO A 199 -22.22 11.35 4.45
N GLN A 200 -22.92 11.40 3.31
CA GLN A 200 -23.25 10.24 2.46
C GLN A 200 -22.06 9.76 1.60
N ASN A 201 -21.00 10.57 1.48
CA ASN A 201 -19.85 10.30 0.61
C ASN A 201 -18.61 9.80 1.37
N VAL A 202 -18.84 9.01 2.43
CA VAL A 202 -17.76 8.38 3.21
C VAL A 202 -17.53 6.97 2.66
N TRP A 203 -16.32 6.70 2.23
CA TRP A 203 -15.93 5.35 1.82
C TRP A 203 -15.71 4.47 3.06
N GLN A 204 -16.58 3.49 3.26
CA GLN A 204 -16.57 2.57 4.40
C GLN A 204 -16.58 1.12 3.89
N PRO A 205 -15.41 0.60 3.48
CA PRO A 205 -15.32 -0.75 2.94
C PRO A 205 -15.56 -1.79 4.05
N ASP A 206 -16.05 -2.95 3.64
CA ASP A 206 -16.03 -4.17 4.44
C ASP A 206 -14.61 -4.75 4.40
N ILE A 207 -13.95 -4.86 5.56
CA ILE A 207 -12.57 -5.34 5.65
C ILE A 207 -12.60 -6.82 6.07
N GLN A 208 -12.26 -7.69 5.12
CA GLN A 208 -12.15 -9.13 5.36
C GLN A 208 -10.69 -9.51 5.54
N LEU A 209 -10.34 -10.01 6.72
CA LEU A 209 -9.04 -10.60 6.99
C LEU A 209 -9.11 -12.12 6.77
N ILE A 210 -8.08 -12.69 6.18
CA ILE A 210 -7.87 -14.15 6.15
C ILE A 210 -6.50 -14.39 6.78
N ASP A 211 -6.50 -14.98 7.97
CA ASP A 211 -5.32 -15.13 8.82
C ASP A 211 -4.73 -16.54 8.72
N LEU A 212 -3.62 -16.66 8.00
CA LEU A 212 -2.90 -17.91 7.80
C LEU A 212 -2.12 -18.36 9.05
N GLN A 213 -2.03 -17.51 10.08
CA GLN A 213 -1.41 -17.88 11.36
C GLN A 213 -2.43 -18.45 12.36
N GLY A 214 -3.73 -18.39 12.05
CA GLY A 214 -4.78 -18.82 12.98
C GLY A 214 -4.88 -17.91 14.21
N THR A 215 -4.64 -16.60 14.03
CA THR A 215 -4.56 -15.61 15.11
C THR A 215 -5.65 -14.54 15.04
N CYS A 216 -6.78 -14.78 14.37
CA CYS A 216 -7.86 -13.79 14.21
C CYS A 216 -8.34 -13.17 15.53
N THR A 217 -8.34 -13.94 16.61
CA THR A 217 -8.73 -13.48 17.97
C THR A 217 -7.81 -12.38 18.51
N GLU A 218 -6.57 -12.29 18.01
CA GLU A 218 -5.59 -11.27 18.38
C GLU A 218 -5.39 -10.23 17.27
N SER A 219 -5.23 -10.70 16.01
CA SER A 219 -4.86 -9.87 14.86
C SER A 219 -5.97 -8.88 14.49
N MET A 220 -7.23 -9.32 14.49
CA MET A 220 -8.38 -8.47 14.16
C MET A 220 -8.58 -7.31 15.15
N PRO A 221 -8.73 -7.53 16.48
CA PRO A 221 -8.92 -6.41 17.41
C PRO A 221 -7.70 -5.47 17.43
N PHE A 222 -6.49 -6.00 17.25
CA PHE A 222 -5.28 -5.18 17.14
C PHE A 222 -5.32 -4.25 15.92
N LEU A 223 -5.67 -4.78 14.74
CA LEU A 223 -5.73 -4.00 13.50
C LEU A 223 -6.89 -2.99 13.52
N GLN A 224 -8.06 -3.37 14.05
CA GLN A 224 -9.18 -2.43 14.23
C GLN A 224 -8.80 -1.27 15.14
N LYS A 225 -8.15 -1.54 16.27
CA LYS A 225 -7.67 -0.50 17.19
C LYS A 225 -6.63 0.40 16.52
N SER A 226 -5.68 -0.18 15.78
CA SER A 226 -4.66 0.56 15.04
C SER A 226 -5.29 1.46 13.97
N PHE A 227 -6.21 0.92 13.18
CA PHE A 227 -6.96 1.66 12.16
C PHE A 227 -7.71 2.85 12.76
N LYS A 228 -8.43 2.62 13.86
CA LYS A 228 -9.13 3.67 14.61
C LYS A 228 -8.18 4.75 15.11
N ASN A 229 -7.07 4.37 15.74
CA ASN A 229 -6.09 5.33 16.25
C ASN A 229 -5.48 6.18 15.12
N ILE A 230 -5.16 5.56 13.98
CA ILE A 230 -4.68 6.27 12.80
C ILE A 230 -5.74 7.26 12.32
N ALA A 231 -6.98 6.80 12.14
CA ALA A 231 -8.11 7.63 11.74
C ALA A 231 -8.31 8.85 12.67
N GLU A 232 -8.26 8.64 13.99
CA GLU A 232 -8.41 9.70 15.01
C GLU A 232 -7.22 10.68 15.01
N SER A 233 -6.00 10.21 14.74
CA SER A 233 -4.79 11.05 14.70
C SER A 233 -4.86 12.17 13.66
N PHE A 234 -5.70 12.01 12.64
CA PHE A 234 -5.94 13.03 11.61
C PHE A 234 -6.97 14.09 12.02
N GLY A 235 -7.37 14.13 13.30
CA GLY A 235 -8.24 15.19 13.83
C GLY A 235 -9.72 15.00 13.50
N PHE A 236 -10.12 13.80 13.11
CA PHE A 236 -11.51 13.49 12.78
C PHE A 236 -12.13 12.63 13.89
N VAL A 237 -12.87 13.29 14.78
CA VAL A 237 -13.68 12.63 15.82
C VAL A 237 -15.03 12.29 15.22
N PHE A 238 -15.15 11.16 14.54
CA PHE A 238 -16.46 10.66 14.11
C PHE A 238 -16.62 9.18 14.42
N ASN A 239 -17.88 8.77 14.59
CA ASN A 239 -18.36 7.42 14.90
C ASN A 239 -17.78 6.37 13.95
N PHE A 240 -16.51 6.00 14.16
CA PHE A 240 -15.90 4.84 13.56
C PHE A 240 -16.70 3.63 14.02
N LYS A 241 -17.39 3.00 13.07
CA LYS A 241 -18.13 1.78 13.31
C LYS A 241 -17.26 0.62 12.86
N PRO A 242 -16.64 -0.13 13.78
CA PRO A 242 -15.88 -1.34 13.45
C PRO A 242 -16.76 -2.49 12.94
N GLU A 243 -18.08 -2.28 12.81
CA GLU A 243 -19.12 -3.27 12.47
C GLU A 243 -18.87 -4.02 11.14
N LYS A 244 -17.95 -3.54 10.30
CA LYS A 244 -17.68 -4.06 8.95
C LYS A 244 -16.32 -4.76 8.82
N TRP A 245 -15.79 -5.28 9.91
CA TRP A 245 -14.58 -6.11 9.88
C TRP A 245 -14.93 -7.56 10.21
N SER A 246 -14.37 -8.49 9.44
CA SER A 246 -14.45 -9.92 9.67
C SER A 246 -13.06 -10.53 9.53
N CYS A 247 -12.84 -11.66 10.19
CA CYS A 247 -11.58 -12.39 10.14
C CYS A 247 -11.87 -13.89 10.12
N GLU A 248 -11.25 -14.60 9.19
CA GLU A 248 -11.31 -16.05 9.09
C GLU A 248 -9.91 -16.65 9.30
N ASP A 249 -9.81 -17.65 10.18
CA ASP A 249 -8.56 -18.37 10.41
C ASP A 249 -8.36 -19.45 9.33
N CYS A 250 -7.22 -19.44 8.66
CA CYS A 250 -6.83 -20.43 7.67
C CYS A 250 -5.39 -20.95 7.92
N PRO A 251 -5.12 -21.60 9.08
CA PRO A 251 -3.79 -22.08 9.46
C PRO A 251 -3.28 -23.22 8.58
N SER A 252 -2.12 -23.81 8.89
CA SER A 252 -1.35 -24.79 8.09
C SER A 252 -2.03 -26.12 7.69
N GLY A 253 -3.34 -26.26 7.87
CA GLY A 253 -4.17 -27.35 7.31
C GLY A 253 -5.31 -26.86 6.39
N CYS A 254 -5.47 -25.54 6.25
CA CYS A 254 -6.43 -24.89 5.37
C CYS A 254 -5.76 -24.53 4.03
N SER A 255 -6.51 -24.58 2.93
CA SER A 255 -6.04 -24.13 1.63
C SER A 255 -6.75 -22.84 1.25
N LEU A 256 -5.97 -21.81 0.85
CA LEU A 256 -6.55 -20.57 0.33
C LEU A 256 -7.45 -20.82 -0.89
N LEU A 257 -7.24 -21.93 -1.61
CA LEU A 257 -8.05 -22.30 -2.77
C LEU A 257 -9.31 -23.09 -2.39
N ASP A 258 -9.56 -23.33 -1.10
CA ASP A 258 -10.80 -23.95 -0.66
C ASP A 258 -11.98 -23.03 -1.02
N PRO A 259 -13.10 -23.57 -1.54
CA PRO A 259 -14.22 -22.76 -2.04
C PRO A 259 -14.77 -21.76 -1.03
N GLU A 260 -14.78 -22.11 0.25
CA GLU A 260 -15.24 -21.26 1.34
C GLU A 260 -14.32 -20.05 1.53
N ILE A 261 -12.99 -20.26 1.51
CA ILE A 261 -12.00 -19.19 1.62
C ILE A 261 -11.99 -18.29 0.38
N VAL A 262 -12.10 -18.89 -0.82
CA VAL A 262 -12.24 -18.12 -2.06
C VAL A 262 -13.50 -17.26 -2.05
N ALA A 263 -14.62 -17.77 -1.52
CA ALA A 263 -15.85 -16.98 -1.41
C ALA A 263 -15.68 -15.75 -0.50
N LEU A 264 -14.87 -15.86 0.57
CA LEU A 264 -14.50 -14.71 1.41
C LEU A 264 -13.69 -13.67 0.64
N GLY A 265 -12.96 -14.06 -0.40
CA GLY A 265 -12.18 -13.14 -1.22
C GLY A 265 -12.97 -12.44 -2.33
N ARG A 266 -14.13 -12.98 -2.76
CA ARG A 266 -14.91 -12.40 -3.87
C ARG A 266 -15.49 -11.02 -3.56
N GLN A 267 -15.57 -10.19 -4.60
CA GLN A 267 -16.17 -8.87 -4.52
C GLN A 267 -17.71 -8.97 -4.64
N PRO A 268 -18.47 -8.09 -3.95
CA PRO A 268 -19.93 -8.09 -3.98
C PRO A 268 -20.53 -7.48 -5.25
#